data_AF-U2QS40-F1
#
_entry.id   AF-U2QS40-F1
#
_cell.length_a   1.000
_cell.length_b   1.000
_cell.length_c   1.000
_cell.angle_alpha   90.00
_cell.angle_beta   90.00
_cell.angle_gamma   90.00
#
_symmetry.space_group_name_H-M   'P 1'
#
loop_
_entity.id
_entity.type
_entity.pdbx_description
1 polymer ?
#
loop_
_entity_poly.entity_id
_entity_poly.type
_entity_poly.pdbx_seq_one_letter_code
_entity_poly.pdbx_strand_id
1 'polypeptide(L)'
;MKGLIMKKEEERNIYAVFDEKTIRVYQAYNNEIADEALKLGKFGSKFSLTRMTWIKPSFLWMMYRSGWASKQGQERILAIDLKREGFDEIVKNAVLSSFREVSDLSKEEWKEKMENSEVRCQWDPDRDIYGNPIGRRAIQL
;
A
#
# COMPACT_ATOMS: atom_id res chain seq x y z
N MET A 1 -40.29 -1.46 9.89
CA MET A 1 -39.52 -1.71 8.66
C MET A 1 -38.09 -1.24 8.88
N LYS A 2 -37.12 -2.16 9.01
CA LYS A 2 -35.70 -1.79 9.00
C LYS A 2 -35.36 -1.46 7.55
N GLY A 3 -35.11 -0.18 7.26
CA GLY A 3 -34.64 0.24 5.95
C GLY A 3 -33.35 -0.52 5.63
N LEU A 4 -33.33 -1.21 4.49
CA LEU A 4 -32.08 -1.67 3.89
C LEU A 4 -31.25 -0.41 3.61
N ILE A 5 -30.24 -0.15 4.43
CA ILE A 5 -29.19 0.79 4.06
C ILE A 5 -28.41 0.08 2.96
N MET A 6 -28.77 0.34 1.70
CA MET A 6 -27.90 -0.01 0.59
C MET A 6 -26.60 0.77 0.80
N LYS A 7 -25.51 0.06 1.16
CA LYS A 7 -24.18 0.65 1.15
C LYS A 7 -23.93 1.11 -0.27
N LYS A 8 -23.88 2.42 -0.48
CA LYS A 8 -23.38 3.00 -1.72
C LYS A 8 -21.98 2.42 -1.94
N GLU A 9 -21.73 1.78 -3.08
CA GLU A 9 -20.38 1.40 -3.47
C GLU A 9 -19.54 2.68 -3.50
N GLU A 10 -18.66 2.82 -2.51
CA GLU A 10 -17.66 3.88 -2.54
C GLU A 10 -16.65 3.53 -3.63
N GLU A 11 -16.58 4.36 -4.67
CA GLU A 11 -15.59 4.22 -5.71
C GLU A 11 -14.18 4.29 -5.09
N ARG A 12 -13.44 3.19 -5.20
CA ARG A 12 -12.10 3.03 -4.63
C ARG A 12 -11.06 3.56 -5.61
N ASN A 13 -10.78 4.85 -5.49
CA ASN A 13 -9.78 5.52 -6.30
C ASN A 13 -8.38 5.37 -5.70
N ILE A 14 -7.42 4.92 -6.52
CA ILE A 14 -5.98 4.89 -6.15
C ILE A 14 -5.35 6.21 -6.60
N TYR A 15 -4.86 6.99 -5.64
CA TYR A 15 -4.16 8.25 -5.91
C TYR A 15 -2.65 8.03 -5.89
N ALA A 16 -1.98 8.31 -7.01
CA ALA A 16 -0.56 8.08 -7.20
C ALA A 16 0.04 9.11 -8.15
N VAL A 17 1.38 9.23 -8.14
CA VAL A 17 2.12 9.85 -9.25
C VAL A 17 2.36 8.76 -10.29
N PHE A 18 1.93 8.97 -11.53
CA PHE A 18 2.06 7.99 -12.60
C PHE A 18 2.13 8.65 -13.98
N ASP A 19 2.63 7.91 -14.95
CA ASP A 19 2.53 8.19 -16.37
C ASP A 19 2.10 6.93 -17.14
N GLU A 20 2.25 6.93 -18.46
CA GLU A 20 1.90 5.80 -19.32
C GLU A 20 2.72 4.53 -19.03
N LYS A 21 3.92 4.66 -18.47
CA LYS A 21 4.88 3.56 -18.31
C LYS A 21 5.04 3.13 -16.87
N THR A 22 4.88 4.07 -15.93
CA THR A 22 5.26 3.87 -14.54
C THR A 22 4.24 4.43 -13.56
N ILE A 23 4.25 3.87 -12.36
CA ILE A 23 3.54 4.38 -11.19
C ILE A 23 4.47 4.35 -10.00
N ARG A 24 4.50 5.46 -9.25
CA ARG A 24 5.35 5.63 -8.09
C ARG A 24 4.68 5.07 -6.84
N VAL A 25 5.44 4.27 -6.11
CA VAL A 25 5.13 3.87 -4.75
C VAL A 25 6.24 4.28 -3.81
N TYR A 26 5.92 4.33 -2.53
CA TYR A 26 6.83 4.71 -1.47
C TYR A 26 7.01 3.54 -0.51
N GLN A 27 8.25 3.35 -0.06
CA GLN A 27 8.64 2.40 0.99
C GLN A 27 9.61 3.06 1.96
N ALA A 28 9.52 2.71 3.23
CA ALA A 28 10.36 3.25 4.29
C ALA A 28 11.42 2.22 4.69
N TYR A 29 12.67 2.67 4.81
CA TYR A 29 13.82 1.82 5.08
C TYR A 29 14.81 2.47 6.04
N ASN A 30 15.67 1.63 6.61
CA ASN A 30 16.88 2.06 7.30
C ASN A 30 17.93 2.61 6.31
N ASN A 31 18.97 3.24 6.85
CA ASN A 31 20.05 3.81 6.05
C ASN A 31 20.74 2.75 5.18
N GLU A 32 21.01 1.57 5.71
CA GLU A 32 21.79 0.55 5.01
C GLU A 32 21.12 0.04 3.73
N ILE A 33 19.81 -0.23 3.78
CA ILE A 33 19.03 -0.67 2.61
C ILE A 33 18.90 0.48 1.62
N ALA A 34 18.62 1.70 2.10
CA ALA A 34 18.46 2.87 1.25
C ALA A 34 19.75 3.22 0.50
N ASP A 35 20.90 3.19 1.18
CA ASP A 35 22.20 3.46 0.58
C ASP A 35 22.57 2.43 -0.49
N GLU A 36 22.33 1.13 -0.22
CA GLU A 36 22.56 0.08 -1.22
C GLU A 36 21.64 0.27 -2.44
N ALA A 37 20.35 0.53 -2.20
CA ALA A 37 19.38 0.71 -3.27
C ALA A 37 19.72 1.91 -4.18
N LEU A 38 20.09 3.04 -3.59
CA LEU A 38 20.48 4.24 -4.33
C LEU A 38 21.79 4.03 -5.11
N LYS A 39 22.76 3.33 -4.52
CA LYS A 39 24.03 3.02 -5.19
C LYS A 39 23.84 2.09 -6.39
N LEU A 40 22.95 1.10 -6.29
CA LEU A 40 22.73 0.10 -7.33
C LEU A 40 21.65 0.50 -8.35
N GLY A 41 20.81 1.47 -8.02
CA GLY A 41 19.58 1.78 -8.78
C GLY A 41 18.52 0.67 -8.69
N LYS A 42 18.65 -0.24 -7.72
CA LYS A 42 17.73 -1.37 -7.45
C LYS A 42 17.99 -1.91 -6.05
N PHE A 43 17.05 -2.66 -5.49
CA PHE A 43 17.28 -3.35 -4.21
C PHE A 43 18.39 -4.40 -4.34
N GLY A 44 19.32 -4.38 -3.38
CA GLY A 44 20.41 -5.33 -3.28
C GLY A 44 20.22 -6.36 -2.16
N SER A 45 21.34 -6.89 -1.68
CA SER A 45 21.39 -8.00 -0.73
C SER A 45 20.85 -7.68 0.66
N LYS A 46 20.83 -6.39 1.05
CA LYS A 46 20.34 -5.95 2.36
C LYS A 46 18.81 -5.90 2.41
N PHE A 47 18.15 -5.87 1.26
CA PHE A 47 16.69 -5.96 1.18
C PHE A 47 16.25 -7.42 1.22
N SER A 48 15.26 -7.73 2.07
CA SER A 48 14.70 -9.08 2.19
C SER A 48 13.57 -9.29 1.18
N LEU A 49 13.74 -10.29 0.31
CA LEU A 49 12.69 -10.73 -0.62
C LEU A 49 11.64 -11.65 0.03
N THR A 50 11.95 -12.23 1.20
CA THR A 50 11.06 -13.17 1.90
C THR A 50 10.18 -12.51 2.95
N ARG A 51 10.51 -11.27 3.32
CA ARG A 51 9.71 -10.50 4.26
C ARG A 51 8.58 -9.79 3.51
N MET A 52 7.34 -10.03 3.94
CA MET A 52 6.19 -9.25 3.49
C MET A 52 6.47 -7.74 3.68
N THR A 53 6.34 -6.99 2.59
CA THR A 53 6.55 -5.54 2.59
C THR A 53 5.32 -4.85 2.03
N TRP A 54 5.07 -3.65 2.54
CA TRP A 54 3.94 -2.85 2.09
C TRP A 54 4.44 -1.73 1.16
N ILE A 55 3.80 -1.57 0.01
CA ILE A 55 3.97 -0.43 -0.89
C ILE A 55 2.81 0.56 -0.71
N LYS A 56 3.10 1.85 -0.89
CA LYS A 56 2.11 2.93 -0.71
C LYS A 56 2.18 3.91 -1.87
N PRO A 57 1.14 4.09 -2.68
CA PRO A 57 1.14 5.14 -3.69
C PRO A 57 1.03 6.57 -3.12
N SER A 58 0.42 6.73 -1.93
CA SER A 58 0.32 8.03 -1.24
C SER A 58 1.58 8.33 -0.42
N PHE A 59 2.29 9.40 -0.80
CA PHE A 59 3.49 9.88 -0.09
C PHE A 59 3.17 10.34 1.33
N LEU A 60 2.13 11.17 1.52
CA LEU A 60 1.79 11.72 2.82
C LEU A 60 1.27 10.64 3.77
N TRP A 61 0.59 9.62 3.22
CA TRP A 61 0.24 8.45 4.01
C TRP A 61 1.49 7.65 4.45
N MET A 62 2.51 7.52 3.59
CA MET A 62 3.80 6.95 3.98
C MET A 62 4.53 7.77 5.03
N MET A 63 4.57 9.10 4.89
CA MET A 63 5.18 9.99 5.88
C MET A 63 4.48 9.84 7.23
N TYR A 64 3.16 9.82 7.25
CA TYR A 64 2.40 9.55 8.48
C TYR A 64 2.74 8.21 9.10
N ARG A 65 2.79 7.16 8.28
CA ARG A 65 3.07 5.80 8.77
C ARG A 65 4.47 5.65 9.36
N SER A 66 5.46 6.35 8.79
CA SER A 66 6.86 6.37 9.25
C SER A 66 7.11 7.37 10.39
N GLY A 67 6.09 8.12 10.83
CA GLY A 67 6.28 9.19 11.82
C GLY A 67 7.18 10.30 11.28
N TRP A 68 6.97 10.69 10.03
CA TRP A 68 7.82 11.66 9.32
C TRP A 68 9.29 11.23 9.30
N ALA A 69 9.52 9.96 8.96
CA ALA A 69 10.85 9.34 8.91
C ALA A 69 11.65 9.40 10.24
N SER A 70 10.97 9.51 11.39
CA SER A 70 11.62 9.47 12.72
C SER A 70 11.60 8.08 13.37
N LYS A 71 10.78 7.16 12.86
CA LYS A 71 10.70 5.80 13.42
C LYS A 71 11.93 4.98 13.07
N GLN A 72 12.42 4.23 14.05
CA GLN A 72 13.53 3.30 13.89
C GLN A 72 13.26 2.31 12.73
N GLY A 73 14.24 2.18 11.83
CA GLY A 73 14.18 1.34 10.64
C GLY A 73 13.36 1.89 9.48
N GLN A 74 12.88 3.13 9.58
CA GLN A 74 12.04 3.82 8.60
C GLN A 74 12.50 5.27 8.36
N GLU A 75 13.80 5.52 8.52
CA GLU A 75 14.41 6.85 8.48
C GLU A 75 14.53 7.42 7.06
N ARG A 76 14.39 6.58 6.04
CA ARG A 76 14.51 6.99 4.63
C ARG A 76 13.34 6.47 3.81
N ILE A 77 12.66 7.40 3.14
CA ILE A 77 11.52 7.08 2.27
C ILE A 77 12.00 7.07 0.83
N LEU A 78 11.99 5.89 0.21
CA LEU A 78 12.35 5.75 -1.19
C LEU A 78 11.11 5.90 -2.06
N ALA A 79 11.24 6.72 -3.11
CA ALA A 79 10.32 6.75 -4.24
C ALA A 79 10.75 5.67 -5.25
N ILE A 80 9.86 4.73 -5.55
CA ILE A 80 10.12 3.58 -6.39
C ILE A 80 9.13 3.60 -7.54
N ASP A 81 9.64 3.74 -8.75
CA ASP A 81 8.81 3.68 -9.96
C ASP A 81 8.69 2.23 -10.42
N LEU A 82 7.48 1.70 -10.33
CA LEU A 82 7.13 0.39 -10.85
C LEU A 82 6.60 0.55 -12.26
N LYS A 83 6.83 -0.45 -13.12
CA LYS A 83 6.13 -0.52 -14.40
C LYS A 83 4.62 -0.57 -14.15
N ARG A 84 3.85 0.10 -15.00
CA ARG A 84 2.39 0.16 -14.85
C ARG A 84 1.75 -1.23 -14.85
N GLU A 85 2.15 -2.08 -15.79
CA GLU A 85 1.70 -3.47 -15.90
C GLU A 85 1.91 -4.27 -14.60
N GLY A 86 3.05 -4.09 -13.94
CA GLY A 86 3.38 -4.80 -12.71
C GLY A 86 2.54 -4.32 -11.52
N PHE A 87 2.26 -3.02 -11.43
CA PHE A 87 1.37 -2.51 -10.39
C PHE A 87 -0.08 -2.96 -10.61
N ASP A 88 -0.55 -2.96 -11.85
CA ASP A 88 -1.89 -3.43 -12.18
C ASP A 88 -2.06 -4.92 -11.86
N GLU A 89 -1.02 -5.74 -12.07
CA GLU A 89 -0.98 -7.15 -11.64
C GLU A 89 -1.03 -7.30 -10.11
N ILE A 90 -0.29 -6.47 -9.36
CA ILE A 90 -0.35 -6.44 -7.89
C ILE A 90 -1.78 -6.13 -7.42
N VAL A 91 -2.40 -5.07 -7.95
CA VAL A 91 -3.77 -4.68 -7.58
C VAL A 91 -4.78 -5.77 -7.92
N LYS A 92 -4.67 -6.39 -9.10
CA LYS A 92 -5.58 -7.45 -9.54
C LYS A 92 -5.53 -8.69 -8.63
N ASN A 93 -4.36 -9.02 -8.09
CA ASN A 93 -4.15 -10.17 -7.22
C ASN A 93 -4.35 -9.86 -5.72
N ALA A 94 -4.62 -8.60 -5.36
CA ALA A 94 -4.70 -8.19 -3.97
C ALA A 94 -5.97 -8.68 -3.27
N VAL A 95 -5.83 -9.21 -2.06
CA VAL A 95 -6.95 -9.62 -1.20
C VAL A 95 -7.12 -8.62 -0.07
N LEU A 96 -8.34 -8.14 0.16
CA LEU A 96 -8.63 -7.21 1.26
C LEU A 96 -8.27 -7.82 2.61
N SER A 97 -7.44 -7.13 3.38
CA SER A 97 -6.93 -7.59 4.67
C SER A 97 -7.98 -7.61 5.78
N SER A 98 -9.18 -7.03 5.53
CA SER A 98 -10.29 -6.99 6.46
C SER A 98 -11.57 -7.52 5.81
N PHE A 99 -12.15 -8.55 6.43
CA PHE A 99 -13.41 -9.16 6.01
C PHE A 99 -14.58 -8.16 5.90
N ARG A 100 -14.58 -7.10 6.72
CA ARG A 100 -15.68 -6.11 6.78
C ARG A 100 -15.68 -5.14 5.60
N GLU A 101 -14.59 -5.03 4.86
CA GLU A 101 -14.39 -4.05 3.80
C GLU A 101 -15.02 -4.49 2.45
N VAL A 102 -16.24 -5.05 2.44
CA VAL A 102 -17.02 -5.37 1.22
C VAL A 102 -16.68 -6.75 0.61
N SER A 103 -16.65 -7.80 1.43
CA SER A 103 -16.51 -9.16 0.92
C SER A 103 -17.88 -9.78 0.63
N ASP A 104 -18.12 -10.12 -0.64
CA ASP A 104 -19.19 -11.06 -1.05
C ASP A 104 -18.86 -12.51 -0.69
N LEU A 105 -17.64 -12.77 -0.21
CA LEU A 105 -17.19 -14.07 0.25
C LEU A 105 -17.65 -14.35 1.68
N SER A 106 -17.85 -15.63 1.99
CA SER A 106 -17.90 -16.12 3.37
C SER A 106 -16.58 -15.85 4.11
N LYS A 107 -16.63 -15.94 5.44
CA LYS A 107 -15.45 -15.72 6.29
C LYS A 107 -14.38 -16.78 6.02
N GLU A 108 -14.80 -17.99 5.73
CA GLU A 108 -13.96 -19.15 5.43
C GLU A 108 -13.23 -18.94 4.09
N GLU A 109 -13.96 -18.59 3.02
CA GLU A 109 -13.38 -18.29 1.70
C GLU A 109 -12.42 -17.09 1.75
N TRP A 110 -12.76 -16.04 2.50
CA TRP A 110 -11.87 -14.89 2.70
C TRP A 110 -10.56 -15.31 3.37
N LYS A 111 -10.65 -16.15 4.41
CA LYS A 111 -9.49 -16.63 5.16
C LYS A 111 -8.57 -17.47 4.27
N GLU A 112 -9.14 -18.39 3.49
CA GLU A 112 -8.40 -19.19 2.52
C GLU A 112 -7.69 -18.32 1.48
N LYS A 113 -8.38 -17.31 0.92
CA LYS A 113 -7.74 -16.36 -0.02
C LYS A 113 -6.63 -15.53 0.64
N MET A 114 -6.80 -15.11 1.89
CA MET A 114 -5.78 -14.35 2.64
C MET A 114 -4.55 -15.19 3.00
N GLU A 115 -4.72 -16.50 3.20
CA GLU A 115 -3.63 -17.44 3.46
C GLU A 115 -2.83 -17.77 2.19
N ASN A 116 -3.50 -17.84 1.04
CA ASN A 116 -2.88 -18.18 -0.24
C ASN A 116 -2.43 -16.98 -1.09
N SER A 117 -2.79 -15.75 -0.72
CA SER A 117 -2.43 -14.57 -1.50
C SER A 117 -1.06 -14.00 -1.11
N GLU A 118 -0.28 -13.68 -2.14
CA GLU A 118 0.99 -12.96 -2.02
C GLU A 118 0.80 -11.45 -1.81
N VAL A 119 -0.38 -10.91 -2.13
CA VAL A 119 -0.66 -9.47 -2.07
C VAL A 119 -1.88 -9.20 -1.20
N ARG A 120 -1.70 -8.35 -0.20
CA ARG A 120 -2.77 -7.94 0.73
C ARG A 120 -3.13 -6.50 0.45
N CYS A 121 -4.40 -6.16 0.45
CA CYS A 121 -4.87 -4.79 0.27
C CYS A 121 -5.46 -4.26 1.57
N GLN A 122 -5.06 -3.07 1.99
CA GLN A 122 -5.71 -2.33 3.06
C GLN A 122 -6.05 -0.92 2.57
N TRP A 123 -7.25 -0.47 2.88
CA TRP A 123 -7.61 0.94 2.73
C TRP A 123 -7.49 1.63 4.08
N ASP A 124 -6.71 2.69 4.14
CA ASP A 124 -6.59 3.56 5.31
C ASP A 124 -7.07 4.95 4.95
N PRO A 125 -7.43 5.83 5.91
CA PRO A 125 -7.70 7.22 5.54
C PRO A 125 -6.41 7.82 4.96
N ASP A 126 -6.51 8.62 3.91
CA ASP A 126 -5.37 9.37 3.38
C ASP A 126 -4.99 10.52 4.34
N ARG A 127 -3.90 11.24 4.07
CA ARG A 127 -3.33 12.22 5.01
C ARG A 127 -2.97 13.53 4.32
N ASP A 128 -3.16 14.64 5.04
CA ASP A 128 -2.52 15.92 4.72
C ASP A 128 -1.07 15.97 5.25
N ILE A 129 -0.41 17.13 5.06
CA ILE A 129 0.95 17.38 5.52
C ILE A 129 1.10 17.44 7.04
N TYR A 130 0.00 17.54 7.79
CA TYR A 130 -0.03 17.56 9.25
C TYR A 130 -0.41 16.20 9.84
N GLY A 131 -0.72 15.21 8.98
CA GLY A 131 -1.15 13.88 9.40
C GLY A 131 -2.64 13.78 9.74
N ASN A 132 -3.46 14.76 9.35
CA ASN A 132 -4.92 14.69 9.53
C ASN A 132 -5.56 13.90 8.37
N PRO A 133 -6.66 13.16 8.62
CA PRO A 133 -7.48 12.57 7.56
C PRO A 133 -8.13 13.62 6.66
N ILE A 134 -8.12 13.39 5.34
CA ILE A 134 -8.63 14.36 4.33
C ILE A 134 -9.92 13.92 3.63
N GLY A 135 -10.67 12.98 4.20
CA GLY A 135 -11.98 12.56 3.66
C GLY A 135 -11.92 11.64 2.44
N ARG A 136 -10.75 11.10 2.09
CA ARG A 136 -10.58 10.01 1.11
C ARG A 136 -9.70 8.89 1.68
N ARG A 137 -9.62 7.77 0.97
CA ARG A 137 -8.82 6.60 1.36
C ARG A 137 -7.54 6.50 0.54
N ALA A 138 -6.49 5.99 1.17
CA ALA A 138 -5.23 5.60 0.53
C ALA A 138 -5.07 4.08 0.64
N ILE A 139 -4.53 3.47 -0.41
CA ILE A 139 -4.29 2.03 -0.46
C ILE A 139 -2.89 1.70 0.09
N GLN A 140 -2.81 0.56 0.77
CA GLN A 140 -1.60 -0.17 1.06
C GLN A 140 -1.70 -1.54 0.37
N LEU A 141 -0.68 -1.89 -0.40
CA LEU A 141 -0.57 -3.19 -1.07
C LEU A 141 0.66 -3.95 -0.55
#